data_AF-A0A8J9RYR7-F1
#
_entry.id   AF-A0A8J9RYR7-F1
#
_cell.length_a   1.000
_cell.length_b   1.000
_cell.length_c   1.000
_cell.angle_alpha   90.00
_cell.angle_beta   90.00
_cell.angle_gamma   90.00
#
_symmetry.space_group_name_H-M   'P 1'
#
loop_
_entity.id
_entity.type
_entity.pdbx_description
1 polymer ?
#
loop_
_entity_poly.entity_id
_entity_poly.type
_entity_poly.pdbx_seq_one_letter_code
_entity_poly.pdbx_strand_id
1 'polypeptide(L)'
;MLQALTDLSIDSPIYRCIGDTTNEGSMASLQIRMSTETKHSGDRFQKNVIDYAAEWESVVNTQIDAGLVEVKKLRETLNHYESKVEGLRKKTNSLESKGKTTPDRKMERLNRNEAKLEEAAKAYEDKALKQCALMEEATAQGWRDLHPLVQRLVKWETERCDRESGVLLGGKPYLEFLDETVSASSDSTPKATEENADTVDQKSPANSETSETDK
;
A
#
# COMPACT_ATOMS: atom_id res chain seq x y z
N MET A 1 -16.59 12.59 19.99
CA MET A 1 -18.05 12.45 19.83
C MET A 1 -18.60 11.33 20.71
N LEU A 2 -18.14 10.07 20.57
CA LEU A 2 -18.61 8.97 21.45
C LEU A 2 -18.43 9.28 22.94
N GLN A 3 -17.27 9.80 23.36
CA GLN A 3 -17.03 10.19 24.74
C GLN A 3 -18.10 11.15 25.30
N ALA A 4 -18.48 12.17 24.53
CA ALA A 4 -19.51 13.12 24.96
C ALA A 4 -20.89 12.48 25.08
N LEU A 5 -21.24 11.53 24.19
CA LEU A 5 -22.48 10.77 24.29
C LEU A 5 -22.48 9.82 25.48
N THR A 6 -21.34 9.18 25.75
CA THR A 6 -21.13 8.36 26.94
C THR A 6 -21.35 9.19 28.20
N ASP A 7 -20.71 10.36 28.31
CA ASP A 7 -20.81 11.24 29.47
C ASP A 7 -22.25 11.74 29.69
N LEU A 8 -22.97 12.08 28.61
CA LEU A 8 -24.39 12.48 28.67
C LEU A 8 -25.34 11.33 29.03
N SER A 9 -24.91 10.09 28.86
CA SER A 9 -25.75 8.91 29.07
C SER A 9 -25.56 8.23 30.43
N ILE A 10 -24.60 8.65 31.26
CA ILE A 10 -24.15 7.95 32.49
C ILE A 10 -25.29 7.43 33.38
N ASP A 11 -26.36 8.21 33.57
CA ASP A 11 -27.49 7.86 34.44
C ASP A 11 -28.72 7.33 33.67
N SER A 12 -28.56 7.03 32.38
CA SER A 12 -29.62 6.58 31.48
C SER A 12 -29.49 5.09 31.17
N PRO A 13 -30.61 4.36 30.96
CA PRO A 13 -30.57 3.01 30.39
C PRO A 13 -29.78 2.90 29.08
N ILE A 14 -29.66 4.01 28.34
CA ILE A 14 -28.92 4.13 27.09
C ILE A 14 -27.40 3.96 27.30
N TYR A 15 -26.86 4.21 28.50
CA TYR A 15 -25.44 4.01 28.80
C TYR A 15 -24.97 2.59 28.47
N ARG A 16 -25.80 1.58 28.78
CA ARG A 16 -25.52 0.17 28.49
C ARG A 16 -25.35 -0.11 26.99
N CYS A 17 -25.94 0.72 26.15
CA CYS A 17 -25.86 0.61 24.69
C CYS A 17 -24.70 1.42 24.12
N ILE A 18 -24.35 2.56 24.73
CA ILE A 18 -23.37 3.50 24.14
C ILE A 18 -22.00 3.44 24.83
N GLY A 19 -21.97 3.47 26.16
CA GLY A 19 -20.76 3.73 26.95
C GLY A 19 -20.15 2.52 27.64
N ASP A 20 -20.91 1.44 27.83
CA ASP A 20 -20.50 0.29 28.63
C ASP A 20 -19.45 -0.59 27.94
N THR A 21 -18.18 -0.42 28.28
CA THR A 21 -17.07 -1.21 27.72
C THR A 21 -16.99 -2.65 28.23
N THR A 22 -17.79 -3.03 29.24
CA THR A 22 -17.85 -4.42 29.73
C THR A 22 -18.83 -5.27 28.93
N ASN A 23 -19.77 -4.61 28.26
CA ASN A 23 -20.74 -5.24 27.40
C ASN A 23 -20.21 -5.33 25.96
N GLU A 24 -19.97 -6.54 25.45
CA GLU A 24 -19.27 -6.76 24.17
C GLU A 24 -19.98 -6.17 22.94
N GLY A 25 -21.28 -5.89 23.04
CA GLY A 25 -22.06 -5.32 21.94
C GLY A 25 -22.47 -3.86 22.14
N SER A 26 -22.02 -3.20 23.22
CA SER A 26 -22.17 -1.74 23.32
C SER A 26 -21.37 -1.04 22.21
N MET A 27 -21.76 0.18 21.85
CA MET A 27 -21.04 0.98 20.85
C MET A 27 -19.58 1.24 21.25
N ALA A 28 -19.29 1.46 22.53
CA ALA A 28 -17.91 1.63 23.01
C ALA A 28 -17.08 0.36 22.77
N SER A 29 -17.60 -0.82 23.12
CA SER A 29 -16.92 -2.10 22.89
C SER A 29 -16.75 -2.43 21.40
N LEU A 30 -17.78 -2.17 20.60
CA LEU A 30 -17.73 -2.31 19.14
C LEU A 30 -16.69 -1.38 18.51
N GLN A 31 -16.61 -0.12 18.97
CA GLN A 31 -15.61 0.82 18.49
C GLN A 31 -14.18 0.38 18.86
N ILE A 32 -13.97 -0.11 20.09
CA ILE A 32 -12.68 -0.68 20.52
C ILE A 32 -12.32 -1.86 19.61
N ARG A 33 -13.23 -2.83 19.44
CA ARG A 33 -13.02 -4.00 18.56
C ARG A 33 -12.73 -3.59 17.12
N MET A 34 -13.50 -2.67 16.56
CA MET A 34 -13.29 -2.16 15.20
C MET A 34 -11.91 -1.50 15.07
N SER A 35 -11.51 -0.68 16.04
CA SER A 35 -10.18 -0.05 16.04
C SER A 35 -9.05 -1.07 16.12
N THR A 36 -9.22 -2.10 16.96
CA THR A 36 -8.29 -3.23 17.08
C THR A 36 -8.22 -4.01 15.77
N GLU A 37 -9.34 -4.33 15.13
CA GLU A 37 -9.37 -5.05 13.84
C GLU A 37 -8.74 -4.24 12.71
N THR A 38 -9.01 -2.94 12.63
CA THR A 38 -8.37 -2.05 11.65
C THR A 38 -6.85 -2.08 11.79
N LYS A 39 -6.33 -2.03 13.02
CA LYS A 39 -4.89 -2.14 13.26
C LYS A 39 -4.33 -3.48 12.77
N HIS A 40 -4.92 -4.60 13.19
CA HIS A 40 -4.48 -5.93 12.76
C HIS A 40 -4.63 -6.13 11.23
N SER A 41 -5.65 -5.54 10.62
CA SER A 41 -5.83 -5.54 9.17
C SER A 41 -4.70 -4.79 8.47
N GLY A 42 -4.30 -3.63 9.02
CA GLY A 42 -3.13 -2.87 8.56
C GLY A 42 -1.84 -3.67 8.65
N ASP A 43 -1.56 -4.32 9.79
CA ASP A 43 -0.36 -5.16 9.97
C ASP A 43 -0.33 -6.33 8.97
N ARG A 44 -1.48 -6.97 8.71
CA ARG A 44 -1.61 -8.03 7.70
C ARG A 44 -1.41 -7.51 6.27
N PHE A 45 -1.92 -6.32 5.96
CA PHE A 45 -1.73 -5.69 4.66
C PHE A 45 -0.25 -5.41 4.40
N GLN A 46 0.41 -4.78 5.38
CA GLN A 46 1.83 -4.48 5.34
C GLN A 46 2.63 -5.77 5.04
N LYS A 47 2.44 -6.80 5.86
CA LYS A 47 3.19 -8.06 5.71
C LYS A 47 2.92 -8.81 4.41
N ASN A 48 1.66 -8.93 4.01
CA ASN A 48 1.29 -9.86 2.93
C ASN A 48 1.34 -9.21 1.55
N VAL A 49 1.13 -7.90 1.47
CA VAL A 49 1.05 -7.15 0.21
C VAL A 49 2.29 -6.30 0.03
N ILE A 50 2.58 -5.40 0.98
CA ILE A 50 3.67 -4.43 0.84
C ILE A 50 5.03 -5.10 0.90
N ASP A 51 5.30 -5.90 1.95
CA ASP A 51 6.60 -6.55 2.13
C ASP A 51 6.89 -7.54 0.99
N TYR A 52 5.86 -8.25 0.51
CA TYR A 52 6.00 -9.13 -0.66
C TYR A 52 6.35 -8.37 -1.93
N ALA A 53 5.69 -7.25 -2.21
CA ALA A 53 5.99 -6.42 -3.38
C ALA A 53 7.43 -5.88 -3.31
N ALA A 54 7.86 -5.41 -2.14
CA ALA A 54 9.20 -4.91 -1.91
C ALA A 54 10.27 -6.00 -2.07
N GLU A 55 10.04 -7.21 -1.53
CA GLU A 55 10.94 -8.34 -1.70
C GLU A 55 11.07 -8.74 -3.18
N TRP A 56 9.95 -8.85 -3.89
CA TRP A 56 9.94 -9.17 -5.32
C TRP A 56 10.72 -8.14 -6.14
N GLU A 57 10.44 -6.84 -5.94
CA GLU A 57 11.16 -5.76 -6.62
C GLU A 57 12.67 -5.83 -6.33
N SER A 58 13.04 -6.07 -5.06
CA SER A 58 14.44 -6.19 -4.66
C SER A 58 15.16 -7.34 -5.37
N VAL A 59 14.52 -8.51 -5.48
CA VAL A 59 15.08 -9.68 -6.16
C VAL A 59 15.28 -9.40 -7.64
N VAL A 60 14.27 -8.86 -8.33
CA VAL A 60 14.34 -8.56 -9.76
C VAL A 60 15.42 -7.51 -10.05
N ASN A 61 15.44 -6.41 -9.29
CA ASN A 61 16.43 -5.35 -9.48
C ASN A 61 17.86 -5.86 -9.22
N THR A 62 18.07 -6.63 -8.15
CA THR A 62 19.40 -7.18 -7.83
C THR A 62 19.94 -8.06 -8.96
N GLN A 63 19.09 -8.91 -9.56
CA GLN A 63 19.50 -9.77 -10.67
C GLN A 63 19.84 -8.96 -11.93
N ILE A 64 19.01 -7.98 -12.28
CA ILE A 64 19.24 -7.13 -13.45
C ILE A 64 20.51 -6.31 -13.27
N ASP A 65 20.67 -5.64 -12.13
CA ASP A 65 21.83 -4.79 -11.85
C ASP A 65 23.14 -5.57 -11.83
N ALA A 66 23.16 -6.75 -11.21
CA ALA A 66 24.33 -7.63 -11.21
C ALA A 66 24.73 -8.01 -12.66
N GLY A 67 23.75 -8.35 -13.49
CA GLY A 67 23.97 -8.67 -14.90
C GLY A 67 24.51 -7.49 -15.71
N LEU A 68 23.97 -6.28 -15.50
CA LEU A 68 24.45 -5.06 -16.16
C LEU A 68 25.90 -4.70 -15.78
N VAL A 69 26.27 -4.88 -14.51
CA VAL A 69 27.65 -4.67 -14.05
C VAL A 69 28.61 -5.62 -14.77
N GLU A 70 28.24 -6.89 -14.95
CA GLU A 70 29.05 -7.86 -15.69
C GLU A 70 29.18 -7.50 -17.17
N VAL A 71 28.07 -7.16 -17.84
CA VAL A 71 28.08 -6.70 -19.24
C VAL A 71 29.02 -5.50 -19.41
N LYS A 72 28.98 -4.54 -18.47
CA LYS A 72 29.87 -3.37 -18.48
C LYS A 72 31.35 -3.78 -18.39
N LYS A 73 31.71 -4.68 -17.47
CA LYS A 73 33.10 -5.18 -17.34
C LYS A 73 33.58 -5.89 -18.60
N LEU A 74 32.73 -6.70 -19.22
CA LEU A 74 33.04 -7.36 -20.50
C LEU A 74 33.21 -6.34 -21.63
N ARG A 75 32.38 -5.28 -21.65
CA ARG A 75 32.53 -4.19 -22.62
C ARG A 75 33.84 -3.44 -22.48
N GLU A 76 34.25 -3.15 -21.25
CA GLU A 76 35.56 -2.52 -20.97
C GLU A 76 36.72 -3.41 -21.46
N THR A 77 36.62 -4.73 -21.26
CA THR A 77 37.59 -5.71 -21.74
C THR A 77 37.65 -5.76 -23.27
N LEU A 78 36.49 -5.75 -23.93
CA LEU A 78 36.39 -5.68 -25.39
C LEU A 78 37.08 -4.41 -25.92
N ASN A 79 36.69 -3.23 -25.41
CA ASN A 79 37.26 -1.95 -25.80
C ASN A 79 38.80 -1.90 -25.59
N HIS A 80 39.30 -2.54 -24.52
CA HIS A 80 40.73 -2.66 -24.25
C HIS A 80 41.47 -3.41 -25.37
N TYR A 81 40.95 -4.57 -25.78
CA TYR A 81 41.58 -5.36 -26.84
C TYR A 81 41.41 -4.72 -28.23
N GLU A 82 40.28 -4.08 -28.50
CA GLU A 82 40.07 -3.30 -29.73
C GLU A 82 41.15 -2.23 -29.89
N SER A 83 41.32 -1.39 -28.86
CA SER A 83 42.32 -0.32 -28.84
C SER A 83 43.75 -0.87 -29.03
N LYS A 84 44.04 -2.03 -28.46
CA LYS A 84 45.36 -2.68 -28.51
C LYS A 84 45.65 -3.28 -29.89
N VAL A 85 44.67 -3.95 -30.50
CA VAL A 85 44.77 -4.50 -31.86
C VAL A 85 44.93 -3.36 -32.86
N GLU A 86 44.10 -2.31 -32.77
CA GLU A 86 44.19 -1.14 -33.64
C GLU A 86 45.57 -0.47 -33.54
N GLY A 87 46.08 -0.29 -32.32
CA GLY A 87 47.41 0.27 -32.07
C GLY A 87 48.55 -0.59 -32.65
N LEU A 88 48.41 -1.92 -32.67
CA LEU A 88 49.38 -2.81 -33.30
C LEU A 88 49.29 -2.75 -34.84
N ARG A 89 48.08 -2.79 -35.41
CA ARG A 89 47.85 -2.66 -36.86
C ARG A 89 48.40 -1.34 -37.40
N LYS A 90 48.15 -0.22 -36.73
CA LYS A 90 48.73 1.10 -37.12
C LYS A 90 50.26 1.05 -37.19
N LYS A 91 50.91 0.38 -36.22
CA LYS A 91 52.39 0.24 -36.20
C LYS A 91 52.89 -0.69 -37.31
N THR A 92 52.19 -1.78 -37.59
CA THR A 92 52.48 -2.72 -38.69
C THR A 92 52.37 -1.99 -40.03
N ASN A 93 51.24 -1.34 -40.30
CA ASN A 93 50.99 -0.60 -41.54
C ASN A 93 52.00 0.53 -41.77
N SER A 94 52.47 1.19 -40.69
CA SER A 94 53.50 2.23 -40.77
C SER A 94 54.89 1.70 -41.15
N LEU A 95 55.21 0.44 -40.83
CA LEU A 95 56.45 -0.20 -41.28
C LEU A 95 56.35 -0.63 -42.73
N GLU A 96 55.22 -1.23 -43.11
CA GLU A 96 54.94 -1.68 -44.47
C GLU A 96 54.92 -0.51 -45.47
N SER A 97 54.32 0.63 -45.10
CA SER A 97 54.34 1.84 -45.94
C SER A 97 55.74 2.43 -46.15
N LYS A 98 56.70 2.07 -45.29
CA LYS A 98 58.12 2.43 -45.43
C LYS A 98 58.94 1.34 -46.13
N GLY A 99 58.29 0.32 -46.70
CA GLY A 99 58.95 -0.82 -47.36
C GLY A 99 59.70 -1.74 -46.40
N LYS A 100 59.41 -1.69 -45.10
CA LYS A 100 60.08 -2.53 -44.09
C LYS A 100 59.22 -3.75 -43.75
N THR A 101 59.83 -4.92 -43.73
CA THR A 101 59.16 -6.16 -43.29
C THR A 101 58.84 -6.10 -41.80
N THR A 102 57.62 -6.50 -41.44
CA THR A 102 57.19 -6.60 -40.05
C THR A 102 57.90 -7.75 -39.35
N PRO A 103 58.58 -7.53 -38.21
CA PRO A 103 59.23 -8.62 -37.47
C PRO A 103 58.25 -9.68 -36.99
N ASP A 104 58.61 -10.97 -37.09
CA ASP A 104 57.76 -12.11 -36.71
C ASP A 104 57.17 -11.98 -35.30
N ARG A 105 58.00 -11.55 -34.34
CA ARG A 105 57.57 -11.33 -32.95
C ARG A 105 56.43 -10.30 -32.82
N LYS A 106 56.38 -9.29 -33.69
CA LYS A 106 55.28 -8.30 -33.70
C LYS A 106 54.02 -8.90 -34.32
N MET A 107 54.17 -9.72 -35.35
CA MET A 107 53.06 -10.41 -36.00
C MET A 107 52.41 -11.45 -35.07
N GLU A 108 53.22 -12.27 -34.39
CA GLU A 108 52.73 -13.21 -33.37
C GLU A 108 51.97 -12.48 -32.24
N ARG A 109 52.51 -11.34 -31.78
CA ARG A 109 51.83 -10.50 -30.78
C ARG A 109 50.50 -9.96 -31.30
N LEU A 110 50.43 -9.53 -32.56
CA LEU A 110 49.18 -9.07 -33.18
C LEU A 110 48.15 -10.20 -33.20
N ASN A 111 48.51 -11.36 -33.76
CA ASN A 111 47.63 -12.53 -33.86
C ASN A 111 47.07 -12.95 -32.49
N ARG A 112 47.91 -12.97 -31.45
CA ARG A 112 47.45 -13.29 -30.08
C ARG A 112 46.47 -12.26 -29.52
N ASN A 113 46.64 -10.97 -29.80
CA ASN A 113 45.68 -9.96 -29.33
C ASN A 113 44.40 -9.97 -30.16
N GLU A 114 44.46 -10.34 -31.44
CA GLU A 114 43.28 -10.55 -32.28
C GLU A 114 42.45 -11.73 -31.79
N ALA A 115 43.08 -12.86 -31.44
CA ALA A 115 42.38 -13.99 -30.83
C ALA A 115 41.71 -13.61 -29.49
N LYS A 116 42.38 -12.81 -28.65
CA LYS A 116 41.79 -12.30 -27.40
C LYS A 116 40.66 -11.31 -27.63
N LEU A 117 40.74 -10.51 -28.69
CA LEU A 117 39.67 -9.61 -29.09
C LEU A 117 38.43 -10.40 -29.50
N GLU A 118 38.60 -11.44 -30.32
CA GLU A 118 37.52 -12.33 -30.73
C GLU A 118 36.87 -13.04 -29.53
N GLU A 119 37.68 -13.56 -28.60
CA GLU A 119 37.20 -14.16 -27.36
C GLU A 119 36.40 -13.17 -26.50
N ALA A 120 36.92 -11.95 -26.32
CA ALA A 120 36.25 -10.89 -25.57
C ALA A 120 34.94 -10.44 -26.23
N ALA A 121 34.91 -10.35 -27.56
CA ALA A 121 33.71 -10.00 -28.32
C ALA A 121 32.62 -11.05 -28.13
N LYS A 122 32.96 -12.33 -28.30
CA LYS A 122 32.03 -13.45 -28.09
C LYS A 122 31.48 -13.48 -26.67
N ALA A 123 32.33 -13.27 -25.65
CA ALA A 123 31.91 -13.25 -24.26
C ALA A 123 30.97 -12.08 -23.96
N TYR A 124 31.27 -10.88 -24.47
CA TYR A 124 30.40 -9.71 -24.34
C TYR A 124 29.05 -9.92 -25.02
N GLU A 125 29.03 -10.39 -26.27
CA GLU A 125 27.80 -10.64 -27.02
C GLU A 125 26.90 -11.67 -26.35
N ASP A 126 27.45 -12.82 -25.94
CA ASP A 126 26.69 -13.87 -25.26
C ASP A 126 26.06 -13.35 -23.95
N LYS A 127 26.82 -12.64 -23.12
CA LYS A 127 26.28 -12.09 -21.87
C LYS A 127 25.27 -10.97 -22.12
N ALA A 128 25.52 -10.09 -23.09
CA ALA A 128 24.61 -8.99 -23.42
C ALA A 128 23.26 -9.52 -23.95
N LEU A 129 23.28 -10.53 -24.82
CA LEU A 129 22.06 -11.17 -25.32
C LEU A 129 21.26 -11.83 -24.20
N LYS A 130 21.93 -12.57 -23.31
CA LYS A 130 21.28 -13.16 -22.12
C LYS A 130 20.67 -12.09 -21.22
N GLN A 131 21.35 -10.97 -21.03
CA GLN A 131 20.86 -9.87 -20.21
C GLN A 131 19.64 -9.18 -20.85
N CYS A 132 19.66 -8.95 -22.16
CA CYS A 132 18.51 -8.41 -22.89
C CYS A 132 17.31 -9.34 -22.77
N ALA A 133 17.51 -10.65 -22.99
CA ALA A 133 16.45 -11.64 -22.84
C ALA A 133 15.86 -11.66 -21.42
N LEU A 134 16.70 -11.54 -20.38
CA LEU A 134 16.24 -11.45 -18.99
C LEU A 134 15.39 -10.20 -18.74
N MET A 135 15.81 -9.04 -19.25
CA MET A 135 15.06 -7.79 -19.11
C MET A 135 13.72 -7.84 -19.89
N GLU A 136 13.72 -8.42 -21.09
CA GLU A 136 12.51 -8.67 -21.86
C GLU A 136 11.58 -9.64 -21.15
N GLU A 137 12.11 -10.72 -20.57
CA GLU A 137 11.32 -11.67 -19.79
C GLU A 137 10.71 -11.01 -18.55
N ALA A 138 11.49 -10.27 -17.76
CA ALA A 138 11.01 -9.57 -16.57
C ALA A 138 9.90 -8.56 -16.90
N THR A 139 10.02 -7.85 -18.03
CA THR A 139 9.01 -6.86 -18.45
C THR A 139 7.78 -7.51 -19.08
N ALA A 140 7.96 -8.53 -19.94
CA ALA A 140 6.86 -9.21 -20.62
C ALA A 140 6.08 -10.16 -19.69
N GLN A 141 6.76 -10.77 -18.72
CA GLN A 141 6.14 -11.67 -17.74
C GLN A 141 5.83 -11.00 -16.41
N GLY A 142 6.07 -9.70 -16.25
CA GLY A 142 5.82 -9.00 -14.99
C GLY A 142 4.36 -9.10 -14.49
N TRP A 143 3.39 -9.33 -15.39
CA TRP A 143 2.01 -9.60 -14.99
C TRP A 143 1.84 -10.92 -14.24
N ARG A 144 2.67 -11.94 -14.51
CA ARG A 144 2.64 -13.22 -13.80
C ARG A 144 3.06 -13.06 -12.35
N ASP A 145 3.99 -12.14 -12.09
CA ASP A 145 4.44 -11.80 -10.75
C ASP A 145 3.46 -10.86 -10.03
N LEU A 146 2.80 -9.97 -10.79
CA LEU A 146 1.73 -9.12 -10.27
C LEU A 146 0.49 -9.92 -9.88
N HIS A 147 0.22 -11.04 -10.56
CA HIS A 147 -0.99 -11.84 -10.32
C HIS A 147 -1.11 -12.35 -8.87
N PRO A 148 -0.09 -13.00 -8.25
CA PRO A 148 -0.10 -13.34 -6.83
C PRO A 148 -0.35 -12.14 -5.91
N LEU A 149 0.18 -10.95 -6.25
CA LEU A 149 -0.04 -9.73 -5.45
C LEU A 149 -1.52 -9.31 -5.50
N VAL A 150 -2.13 -9.31 -6.69
CA VAL A 150 -3.55 -9.02 -6.86
C VAL A 150 -4.41 -10.04 -6.13
N GLN A 151 -4.08 -11.33 -6.20
CA GLN A 151 -4.79 -12.37 -5.45
C GLN A 151 -4.71 -12.14 -3.94
N ARG A 152 -3.54 -11.79 -3.41
CA ARG A 152 -3.36 -11.47 -1.99
C ARG A 152 -4.13 -10.22 -1.58
N LEU A 153 -4.16 -9.20 -2.43
CA LEU A 153 -4.92 -7.97 -2.21
C LEU A 153 -6.43 -8.25 -2.13
N VAL A 154 -6.98 -8.94 -3.13
CA VAL A 154 -8.41 -9.31 -3.17
C VAL A 154 -8.77 -10.17 -1.96
N LYS A 155 -7.92 -11.15 -1.62
CA LYS A 155 -8.13 -12.00 -0.45
C LYS A 155 -8.13 -11.18 0.84
N TRP A 156 -7.14 -10.29 1.02
CA TRP A 156 -7.07 -9.42 2.19
C TRP A 156 -8.32 -8.53 2.31
N GLU A 157 -8.77 -7.95 1.20
CA GLU A 157 -9.93 -7.07 1.18
C GLU A 157 -11.23 -7.82 1.51
N THR A 158 -11.39 -9.02 0.95
CA THR A 158 -12.51 -9.91 1.27
C THR A 158 -12.52 -10.23 2.77
N GLU A 159 -11.39 -10.68 3.31
CA GLU A 159 -11.28 -11.00 4.73
C GLU A 159 -11.47 -9.78 5.64
N ARG A 160 -11.07 -8.58 5.19
CA ARG A 160 -11.30 -7.32 5.93
C ARG A 160 -12.79 -7.02 6.00
N CYS A 161 -13.49 -7.04 4.86
CA CYS A 161 -14.93 -6.83 4.78
C CYS A 161 -15.71 -7.85 5.63
N ASP A 162 -15.32 -9.12 5.62
CA ASP A 162 -15.95 -10.17 6.43
C ASP A 162 -15.79 -9.90 7.94
N ARG A 163 -14.61 -9.45 8.39
CA ARG A 163 -14.38 -9.10 9.79
C ARG A 163 -15.16 -7.86 10.22
N GLU A 164 -15.12 -6.81 9.41
CA GLU A 164 -15.83 -5.55 9.70
C GLU A 164 -17.34 -5.76 9.74
N SER A 165 -17.88 -6.49 8.76
CA SER A 165 -19.31 -6.85 8.76
C SER A 165 -19.67 -7.70 9.97
N GLY A 166 -18.82 -8.66 10.38
CA GLY A 166 -19.00 -9.43 11.60
C GLY A 166 -19.07 -8.58 12.87
N VAL A 167 -18.22 -7.56 13.01
CA VAL A 167 -18.26 -6.62 14.14
C VAL A 167 -19.56 -5.79 14.11
N LEU A 168 -19.92 -5.24 12.94
CA LEU A 168 -21.12 -4.41 12.80
C LEU A 168 -22.42 -5.18 13.03
N LEU A 169 -22.52 -6.42 12.54
CA LEU A 169 -23.67 -7.28 12.78
C LEU A 169 -23.84 -7.62 14.27
N GLY A 170 -22.75 -7.69 15.03
CA GLY A 170 -22.78 -7.86 16.49
C GLY A 170 -23.48 -6.73 17.24
N GLY A 171 -23.57 -5.52 16.65
CA GLY A 171 -24.31 -4.39 17.21
C GLY A 171 -25.81 -4.37 16.91
N LYS A 172 -26.28 -5.21 15.98
CA LYS A 172 -27.69 -5.23 15.55
C LYS A 172 -28.70 -5.45 16.69
N PRO A 173 -28.49 -6.40 17.63
CA PRO A 173 -29.42 -6.61 18.75
C PRO A 173 -29.62 -5.37 19.64
N TYR A 174 -28.67 -4.43 19.63
CA TYR A 174 -28.74 -3.21 20.46
C TYR A 174 -29.55 -2.11 19.81
N LEU A 175 -29.53 -2.04 18.47
CA LEU A 175 -30.46 -1.16 17.76
C LEU A 175 -31.90 -1.62 18.01
N GLU A 176 -32.14 -2.93 17.98
CA GLU A 176 -33.44 -3.52 18.30
C GLU A 176 -33.85 -3.21 19.76
N PHE A 177 -32.93 -3.37 20.72
CA PHE A 177 -33.18 -3.00 22.12
C PHE A 177 -33.46 -1.50 22.32
N LEU A 178 -32.76 -0.62 21.61
CA LEU A 178 -33.01 0.83 21.67
C LEU A 178 -34.40 1.17 21.12
N ASP A 179 -34.80 0.58 19.99
CA ASP A 179 -36.13 0.75 19.41
C ASP A 179 -37.23 0.27 20.37
N GLU A 180 -37.02 -0.88 21.03
CA GLU A 180 -37.92 -1.39 22.07
C GLU A 180 -38.02 -0.45 23.28
N THR A 181 -36.89 0.07 23.75
CA THR A 181 -36.84 0.99 24.90
C THR A 181 -37.53 2.31 24.61
N VAL A 182 -37.32 2.86 23.41
CA VAL A 182 -38.00 4.08 22.96
C VAL A 182 -39.50 3.86 22.85
N SER A 183 -39.92 2.73 22.25
CA SER A 183 -41.35 2.37 22.10
C SER A 183 -42.03 2.18 23.46
N ALA A 184 -41.37 1.54 24.43
CA ALA A 184 -41.90 1.37 25.78
C ALA A 184 -42.07 2.70 26.53
N SER A 185 -41.23 3.71 26.24
CA SER A 185 -41.31 5.03 26.87
C SER A 185 -42.43 5.91 26.31
N SER A 186 -42.88 5.70 25.06
CA SER A 186 -43.98 6.46 24.47
C SER A 186 -45.37 6.03 24.98
N ASP A 187 -45.52 4.76 25.36
CA ASP A 187 -46.80 4.21 25.81
C ASP A 187 -47.13 4.56 27.27
N SER A 188 -46.16 5.08 28.04
CA SER A 188 -46.38 5.51 29.43
C SER A 188 -46.86 6.96 29.56
N THR A 189 -47.35 7.60 28.48
CA THR A 189 -47.95 8.94 28.60
C THR A 189 -49.14 8.84 29.57
N PRO A 190 -49.11 9.50 30.74
CA PRO A 190 -50.21 9.43 31.68
C PRO A 190 -51.44 10.01 30.98
N LYS A 191 -52.48 9.18 30.84
CA LYS A 191 -53.82 9.61 30.45
C LYS A 191 -54.21 10.71 31.44
N ALA A 192 -54.13 11.96 31.01
CA ALA A 192 -54.50 13.10 31.84
C ALA A 192 -55.92 12.82 32.33
N THR A 193 -56.06 12.66 33.65
CA THR A 193 -57.35 12.60 34.31
C THR A 193 -58.01 13.95 34.05
N GLU A 194 -58.89 13.99 33.06
CA GLU A 194 -59.86 15.07 32.86
C GLU A 194 -60.80 15.03 34.06
N GLU A 195 -60.45 15.75 35.12
CA GLU A 195 -61.33 15.97 36.27
C GLU A 195 -61.48 17.47 36.51
N ASN A 196 -62.64 17.96 36.08
CA ASN A 196 -63.38 19.13 36.54
C ASN A 196 -62.76 20.53 36.39
N ALA A 197 -63.17 21.17 35.31
CA ALA A 197 -63.34 22.62 35.27
C ALA A 197 -64.51 23.02 36.19
N ASP A 198 -64.22 23.79 37.23
CA ASP A 198 -65.20 24.70 37.83
C ASP A 198 -64.55 26.06 38.11
N THR A 199 -64.91 27.00 37.24
CA THR A 199 -65.20 28.43 37.44
C THR A 199 -64.58 29.15 38.64
N VAL A 200 -63.77 30.20 38.41
CA VAL A 200 -64.00 31.56 38.95
C VAL A 200 -63.20 32.59 38.14
N ASP A 201 -63.90 33.71 37.96
CA ASP A 201 -63.75 34.83 37.05
C ASP A 201 -62.83 35.97 37.60
N GLN A 202 -62.44 36.87 36.69
CA GLN A 202 -61.97 38.26 36.86
C GLN A 202 -60.54 38.56 37.39
N LYS A 203 -59.71 39.20 36.55
CA LYS A 203 -59.63 40.68 36.38
C LYS A 203 -58.27 41.12 35.79
N SER A 204 -58.26 41.69 34.58
CA SER A 204 -57.16 42.54 34.06
C SER A 204 -57.07 43.87 34.83
N PRO A 205 -55.91 44.58 34.86
CA PRO A 205 -55.58 45.46 33.73
C PRO A 205 -54.08 45.66 33.41
N ALA A 206 -53.87 46.00 32.13
CA ALA A 206 -52.91 46.94 31.51
C ALA A 206 -51.67 47.45 32.29
N ASN A 207 -50.50 47.34 31.65
CA ASN A 207 -49.67 48.47 31.15
C ASN A 207 -48.34 47.94 30.58
N SER A 208 -48.03 48.24 29.31
CA SER A 208 -47.15 49.32 28.81
C SER A 208 -45.72 48.82 28.59
N GLU A 209 -45.23 48.85 27.34
CA GLU A 209 -44.07 49.67 26.89
C GLU A 209 -42.73 49.23 27.51
N THR A 210 -41.61 49.03 26.81
CA THR A 210 -41.06 49.60 25.58
C THR A 210 -39.70 48.93 25.35
N SER A 211 -39.26 48.91 24.08
CA SER A 211 -37.85 49.02 23.63
C SER A 211 -36.86 47.91 24.10
N GLU A 212 -35.71 47.63 23.49
CA GLU A 212 -34.93 48.26 22.43
C GLU A 212 -33.83 47.25 22.04
N THR A 213 -33.57 47.15 20.73
CA THR A 213 -32.25 47.10 20.06
C THR A 213 -31.11 46.14 20.46
N ASP A 214 -30.62 45.52 19.39
CA ASP A 214 -29.22 45.52 18.91
C ASP A 214 -28.22 44.41 19.30
N LYS A 215 -27.75 43.81 18.18
CA LYS A 215 -26.49 43.09 17.88
C LYS A 215 -26.40 41.60 18.16
#